data_AF-A0A356EV33-F1
#
_entry.id   AF-A0A356EV33-F1
#
_cell.length_a   1.000
_cell.length_b   1.000
_cell.length_c   1.000
_cell.angle_alpha   90.00
_cell.angle_beta   90.00
_cell.angle_gamma   90.00
#
_symmetry.space_group_name_H-M   'P 1'
#
loop_
_entity.id
_entity.type
_entity.pdbx_description
1 polymer ?
#
loop_
_entity_poly.entity_id
_entity_poly.type
_entity_poly.pdbx_seq_one_letter_code
_entity_poly.pdbx_strand_id
1 'polypeptide(L)'
;MTTTEAISEYMRSVDRFFRGGNGGVYSAIAEIVHWSLSLDSHDKDLLCNELLRLIAVQDEMWGVAVEVLLYIQQSAPRNAAIPSRLASLLNDENHTEEWEADILLALMRLSYQPIAERALDHITRRLAAGDRSALSMLAALSRVDAEKCLEIATRVFIDTCRKGQLDKRYNSISAFVDDCLDVDRSLLIRFIRNIHAADKAAGQEIAEIVREYIGRSFMREKLGDELHESLERDVLSACSEE
;
A
#
# COMPACT_ATOMS: atom_id res chain seq x y z
N MET A 1 22.76 18.39 -25.20
CA MET A 1 22.06 17.89 -24.02
C MET A 1 21.85 16.40 -24.23
N THR A 2 22.45 15.56 -23.37
CA THR A 2 22.20 14.11 -23.39
C THR A 2 20.78 13.83 -22.88
N THR A 3 20.20 12.66 -23.19
CA THR A 3 18.87 12.29 -22.68
C THR A 3 18.84 12.24 -21.15
N THR A 4 19.92 11.79 -20.53
CA THR A 4 20.10 11.84 -19.07
C THR A 4 20.06 13.28 -18.53
N GLU A 5 20.74 14.23 -19.19
CA GLU A 5 20.69 15.65 -18.81
C GLU A 5 19.28 16.22 -18.94
N ALA A 6 18.54 15.85 -19.99
CA ALA A 6 17.16 16.28 -20.21
C ALA A 6 16.23 15.77 -19.10
N ILE A 7 16.37 14.51 -18.69
CA ILE A 7 15.58 13.91 -17.60
C ILE A 7 15.90 14.59 -16.28
N SER A 8 17.18 14.78 -15.94
CA SER A 8 17.56 15.48 -14.71
C SER A 8 17.11 16.94 -14.71
N GLU A 9 17.14 17.63 -15.84
CA GLU A 9 16.64 19.00 -15.95
C GLU A 9 15.11 19.07 -15.80
N TYR A 10 14.39 18.12 -16.39
CA TYR A 10 12.94 17.99 -16.19
C TYR A 10 12.60 17.77 -14.71
N MET A 11 13.27 16.82 -14.05
CA MET A 11 13.06 16.55 -12.62
C MET A 11 13.34 17.77 -11.76
N ARG A 12 14.40 18.55 -12.05
CA ARG A 12 14.67 19.84 -11.38
C ARG A 12 13.61 20.89 -11.67
N SER A 13 12.97 20.87 -12.84
CA SER A 13 11.85 21.76 -13.15
C SER A 13 10.63 21.43 -12.31
N VAL A 14 10.29 20.13 -12.21
CA VAL A 14 9.19 19.65 -11.36
C VAL A 14 9.46 19.96 -9.89
N ASP A 15 10.69 19.74 -9.40
CA ASP A 15 11.11 20.09 -8.04
C ASP A 15 10.90 21.59 -7.74
N ARG A 16 11.33 22.48 -8.65
CA ARG A 16 11.12 23.92 -8.49
C ARG A 16 9.64 24.30 -8.47
N PHE A 17 8.82 23.65 -9.29
CA PHE A 17 7.38 23.88 -9.29
C PHE A 17 6.73 23.41 -7.98
N PHE A 18 7.13 22.24 -7.50
CA PHE A 18 6.71 21.66 -6.22
C PHE A 18 7.09 22.57 -5.03
N ARG A 19 8.36 22.97 -4.93
CA ARG A 19 8.85 23.88 -3.88
C ARG A 19 8.27 25.29 -3.95
N GLY A 20 7.88 25.73 -5.15
CA GLY A 20 7.26 27.03 -5.39
C GLY A 20 5.82 27.16 -4.86
N GLY A 21 5.25 26.09 -4.29
CA GLY A 21 3.89 26.08 -3.73
C GLY A 21 2.76 26.08 -4.77
N ASN A 22 3.11 25.96 -6.05
CA ASN A 22 2.16 26.03 -7.17
C ASN A 22 1.54 24.66 -7.52
N GLY A 23 2.01 23.57 -6.90
CA GLY A 23 1.43 22.23 -7.02
C GLY A 23 1.80 21.33 -5.83
N GLY A 24 0.81 20.66 -5.24
CA GLY A 24 1.04 19.69 -4.16
C GLY A 24 1.69 18.39 -4.68
N VAL A 25 2.04 17.49 -3.75
CA VAL A 25 2.66 16.17 -4.02
C VAL A 25 1.96 15.42 -5.17
N TYR A 26 0.63 15.39 -5.18
CA TYR A 26 -0.17 14.73 -6.22
C TYR A 26 0.02 15.34 -7.62
N SER A 27 0.25 16.66 -7.72
CA SER A 27 0.50 17.32 -9.00
C SER A 27 1.85 16.88 -9.58
N ALA A 28 2.88 16.80 -8.74
CA ALA A 28 4.21 16.35 -9.17
C ALA A 28 4.17 14.88 -9.63
N ILE A 29 3.49 14.01 -8.88
CA ILE A 29 3.29 12.60 -9.27
C ILE A 29 2.58 12.54 -10.63
N ALA A 30 1.44 13.22 -10.78
CA ALA A 30 0.64 13.18 -12.01
C ALA A 30 1.43 13.69 -13.23
N GLU A 31 2.21 14.76 -13.06
CA GLU A 31 3.04 15.34 -14.11
C GLU A 31 4.16 14.39 -14.56
N ILE A 32 4.91 13.80 -13.63
CA ILE A 32 5.98 12.85 -13.97
C ILE A 32 5.38 11.58 -14.59
N VAL A 33 4.28 11.07 -14.02
CA VAL A 33 3.56 9.92 -14.56
C VAL A 33 3.10 10.18 -16.00
N HIS A 34 2.43 11.30 -16.26
CA HIS A 34 1.94 11.64 -17.59
C HIS A 34 3.08 11.72 -18.60
N TRP A 35 4.18 12.37 -18.22
CA TRP A 35 5.36 12.45 -19.06
C TRP A 35 5.98 11.07 -19.33
N SER A 36 6.05 10.19 -18.31
CA SER A 36 6.60 8.83 -18.45
C SER A 36 5.84 7.97 -19.47
N LEU A 37 4.57 8.27 -19.75
CA LEU A 37 3.77 7.56 -20.77
C LEU A 37 4.22 7.91 -22.20
N SER A 38 4.84 9.08 -22.39
CA SER A 38 5.35 9.55 -23.68
C SER A 38 6.77 9.05 -24.00
N LEU A 39 7.49 8.52 -23.00
CA LEU A 39 8.87 8.06 -23.13
C LEU A 39 8.93 6.68 -23.80
N ASP A 40 9.97 6.47 -24.60
CA ASP A 40 10.32 5.14 -25.09
C ASP A 40 10.91 4.26 -23.96
N SER A 41 11.22 2.99 -24.26
CA SER A 41 11.74 2.06 -23.26
C SER A 41 13.10 2.47 -22.69
N HIS A 42 13.98 3.07 -23.49
CA HIS A 42 15.31 3.48 -23.06
C HIS A 42 15.22 4.68 -22.12
N ASP A 43 14.45 5.70 -22.50
CA ASP A 43 14.27 6.92 -21.72
C ASP A 43 13.49 6.65 -20.43
N LYS A 44 12.55 5.70 -20.45
CA LYS A 44 11.84 5.24 -19.25
C LYS A 44 12.79 4.55 -18.26
N ASP A 45 13.73 3.74 -18.73
CA ASP A 45 14.76 3.15 -17.85
C ASP A 45 15.67 4.20 -17.25
N LEU A 46 16.06 5.24 -18.02
CA LEU A 46 16.81 6.38 -17.52
C LEU A 46 16.03 7.17 -16.46
N LEU A 47 14.73 7.40 -16.67
CA LEU A 47 13.85 8.00 -15.66
C LEU A 47 13.81 7.15 -14.39
N CYS A 48 13.60 5.82 -14.50
CA CYS A 48 13.61 4.93 -13.35
C CYS A 48 14.95 4.98 -12.59
N ASN A 49 16.08 5.10 -13.28
CA ASN A 49 17.40 5.25 -12.66
C ASN A 49 17.48 6.55 -11.85
N GLU A 50 16.99 7.66 -12.39
CA GLU A 50 17.00 8.95 -11.69
C GLU A 50 16.05 8.95 -10.48
N LEU A 51 14.87 8.36 -10.59
CA LEU A 51 13.94 8.20 -9.47
C LEU A 51 14.56 7.34 -8.35
N LEU A 52 15.18 6.21 -8.69
CA LEU A 52 15.90 5.38 -7.73
C LEU A 52 17.07 6.11 -7.08
N ARG A 53 17.77 6.98 -7.83
CA ARG A 53 18.82 7.85 -7.28
C ARG A 53 18.24 8.81 -6.23
N LEU A 54 17.11 9.47 -6.52
CA LEU A 54 16.44 10.37 -5.56
C LEU A 54 16.04 9.63 -4.28
N ILE A 55 15.53 8.40 -4.42
CA ILE A 55 15.19 7.54 -3.29
C ILE A 55 16.42 7.18 -2.46
N ALA A 56 17.50 6.76 -3.11
CA ALA A 56 18.74 6.35 -2.45
C ALA A 56 19.38 7.49 -1.64
N VAL A 57 19.34 8.73 -2.14
CA VAL A 57 19.91 9.89 -1.45
C VAL A 57 18.95 10.57 -0.48
N GLN A 58 17.73 10.04 -0.30
CA GLN A 58 16.67 10.63 0.53
C GLN A 58 16.39 12.10 0.19
N ASP A 59 16.39 12.44 -1.11
CA ASP A 59 16.07 13.79 -1.60
C ASP A 59 14.63 14.17 -1.22
N GLU A 60 14.29 15.45 -1.01
CA GLU A 60 12.93 15.87 -0.64
C GLU A 60 11.81 15.32 -1.55
N MET A 61 12.12 14.94 -2.80
CA MET A 61 11.21 14.28 -3.73
C MET A 61 11.14 12.75 -3.62
N TRP A 62 11.81 12.11 -2.66
CA TRP A 62 11.94 10.64 -2.59
C TRP A 62 10.57 9.95 -2.51
N GLY A 63 9.62 10.50 -1.74
CA GLY A 63 8.26 9.97 -1.66
C GLY A 63 7.49 10.08 -2.98
N VAL A 64 7.66 11.19 -3.72
CA VAL A 64 7.13 11.33 -5.09
C VAL A 64 7.75 10.28 -6.01
N ALA A 65 9.06 10.07 -5.91
CA ALA A 65 9.78 9.11 -6.72
C ALA A 65 9.32 7.66 -6.48
N VAL A 66 9.04 7.28 -5.23
CA VAL A 66 8.44 5.98 -4.88
C VAL A 66 7.10 5.80 -5.59
N GLU A 67 6.16 6.74 -5.44
CA GLU A 67 4.82 6.62 -6.04
C GLU A 67 4.86 6.58 -7.57
N VAL A 68 5.75 7.36 -8.20
CA VAL A 68 5.95 7.32 -9.66
C VAL A 68 6.46 5.94 -10.11
N LEU A 69 7.43 5.35 -9.39
CA LEU A 69 7.93 4.01 -9.71
C LEU A 69 6.84 2.95 -9.55
N LEU A 70 5.99 3.05 -8.53
CA LEU A 70 4.83 2.16 -8.35
C LEU A 70 3.89 2.24 -9.55
N TYR A 71 3.55 3.45 -10.00
CA TYR A 71 2.68 3.66 -11.16
C TYR A 71 3.29 3.09 -12.45
N ILE A 72 4.58 3.37 -12.71
CA ILE A 72 5.28 2.88 -13.90
C ILE A 72 5.27 1.35 -13.94
N GLN A 73 5.55 0.70 -12.80
CA GLN A 73 5.59 -0.75 -12.71
C GLN A 73 4.22 -1.39 -12.92
N GLN A 74 3.16 -0.81 -12.35
CA GLN A 74 1.78 -1.30 -12.52
C GLN A 74 1.27 -1.14 -13.95
N SER A 75 1.64 -0.04 -14.62
CA SER A 75 1.19 0.27 -15.98
C SER A 75 1.96 -0.52 -17.06
N ALA A 76 3.16 -0.99 -16.75
CA ALA A 76 4.01 -1.74 -17.67
C ALA A 76 4.81 -2.81 -16.90
N PRO A 77 4.21 -3.98 -16.59
CA PRO A 77 4.84 -5.02 -15.75
C PRO A 77 6.10 -5.67 -16.35
N ARG A 78 6.60 -5.17 -17.49
CA ARG A 78 7.81 -5.63 -18.16
C ARG A 78 9.09 -5.22 -17.43
N ASN A 79 9.06 -4.23 -16.53
CA ASN A 79 10.25 -3.81 -15.78
C ASN A 79 10.40 -4.55 -14.44
N ALA A 80 10.46 -5.88 -14.48
CA ALA A 80 10.57 -6.75 -13.31
C ALA A 80 11.77 -6.45 -12.38
N ALA A 81 12.68 -5.55 -12.80
CA ALA A 81 13.83 -5.11 -12.02
C ALA A 81 13.52 -4.00 -11.01
N ILE A 82 12.44 -3.23 -11.14
CA ILE A 82 12.15 -2.12 -10.19
C ILE A 82 12.07 -2.62 -8.74
N PRO A 83 11.29 -3.67 -8.41
CA PRO A 83 11.20 -4.14 -7.03
C PRO A 83 12.55 -4.62 -6.46
N SER A 84 13.34 -5.36 -7.24
CA SER A 84 14.65 -5.85 -6.77
C SER A 84 15.67 -4.72 -6.58
N ARG A 85 15.65 -3.71 -7.45
CA ARG A 85 16.49 -2.52 -7.32
C ARG A 85 16.09 -1.68 -6.11
N LEU A 86 14.79 -1.49 -5.89
CA LEU A 86 14.28 -0.80 -4.71
C LEU A 86 14.66 -1.54 -3.42
N ALA A 87 14.51 -2.87 -3.39
CA ALA A 87 14.92 -3.71 -2.28
C ALA A 87 16.43 -3.64 -2.01
N SER A 88 17.27 -3.46 -3.04
CA SER A 88 18.71 -3.33 -2.84
C SER A 88 19.11 -2.08 -2.05
N LEU A 89 18.29 -1.02 -2.08
CA LEU A 89 18.54 0.21 -1.31
C LEU A 89 18.41 -0.02 0.20
N LEU A 90 17.59 -0.99 0.62
CA LEU A 90 17.42 -1.33 2.04
C LEU A 90 18.67 -1.96 2.69
N ASN A 91 19.71 -2.28 1.89
CA ASN A 91 20.99 -2.78 2.39
C ASN A 91 21.97 -1.66 2.74
N ASP A 92 21.66 -0.40 2.42
CA ASP A 92 22.43 0.74 2.89
C ASP A 92 22.09 1.00 4.37
N GLU A 93 23.09 1.28 5.20
CA GLU A 93 22.89 1.50 6.65
C GLU A 93 22.44 2.94 6.96
N ASN A 94 22.52 3.86 5.99
CA ASN A 94 22.26 5.28 6.20
C ASN A 94 20.85 5.71 5.77
N HIS A 95 19.81 5.11 6.37
CA HIS A 95 18.42 5.51 6.11
C HIS A 95 17.63 5.82 7.38
N THR A 96 16.66 6.72 7.26
CA THR A 96 15.69 6.99 8.32
C THR A 96 14.69 5.84 8.47
N GLU A 97 14.03 5.75 9.62
CA GLU A 97 12.97 4.75 9.87
C GLU A 97 11.72 5.01 9.00
N GLU A 98 11.39 6.29 8.77
CA GLU A 98 10.31 6.69 7.88
C GLU A 98 10.58 6.26 6.44
N TRP A 99 11.80 6.50 5.96
CA TRP A 99 12.22 6.02 4.64
C TRP A 99 12.13 4.50 4.54
N GLU A 100 12.65 3.74 5.51
CA GLU A 100 12.58 2.28 5.48
C GLU A 100 11.13 1.78 5.40
N ALA A 101 10.23 2.39 6.19
CA ALA A 101 8.83 2.03 6.20
C ALA A 101 8.16 2.21 4.83
N ASP A 102 8.42 3.34 4.17
CA ASP A 102 7.84 3.65 2.87
C ASP A 102 8.41 2.75 1.76
N ILE A 103 9.71 2.41 1.83
CA ILE A 103 10.30 1.43 0.90
C ILE A 103 9.72 0.03 1.11
N LEU A 104 9.56 -0.42 2.35
CA LEU A 104 8.92 -1.70 2.66
C LEU A 104 7.47 -1.72 2.16
N LEU A 105 6.70 -0.65 2.41
CA LEU A 105 5.33 -0.52 1.94
C LEU A 105 5.24 -0.57 0.42
N ALA A 106 6.14 0.14 -0.28
CA ALA A 106 6.20 0.11 -1.74
C ALA A 106 6.51 -1.30 -2.27
N LEU A 107 7.47 -2.02 -1.69
CA LEU A 107 7.79 -3.39 -2.09
C LEU A 107 6.62 -4.36 -1.88
N MET A 108 5.86 -4.21 -0.79
CA MET A 108 4.64 -4.98 -0.57
C MET A 108 3.54 -4.64 -1.59
N ARG A 109 3.34 -3.35 -1.92
CA ARG A 109 2.42 -2.91 -2.98
C ARG A 109 2.80 -3.44 -4.37
N LEU A 110 4.09 -3.71 -4.60
CA LEU A 110 4.61 -4.37 -5.80
C LEU A 110 4.60 -5.91 -5.72
N SER A 111 4.04 -6.49 -4.65
CA SER A 111 4.00 -7.94 -4.40
C SER A 111 5.39 -8.60 -4.43
N TYR A 112 6.43 -7.89 -3.99
CA TYR A 112 7.80 -8.39 -3.96
C TYR A 112 8.03 -9.35 -2.78
N GLN A 113 7.71 -10.62 -3.01
CA GLN A 113 7.77 -11.71 -2.04
C GLN A 113 9.03 -11.75 -1.15
N PRO A 114 10.26 -11.51 -1.65
CA PRO A 114 11.46 -11.59 -0.81
C PRO A 114 11.50 -10.60 0.36
N ILE A 115 10.63 -9.59 0.40
CA ILE A 115 10.58 -8.63 1.51
C ILE A 115 9.75 -9.10 2.71
N ALA A 116 8.97 -10.18 2.58
CA ALA A 116 7.94 -10.55 3.54
C ALA A 116 8.46 -10.66 4.99
N GLU A 117 9.59 -11.33 5.21
CA GLU A 117 10.18 -11.51 6.55
C GLU A 117 10.63 -10.18 7.16
N ARG A 118 11.38 -9.35 6.40
CA ARG A 118 11.83 -8.04 6.87
C ARG A 118 10.66 -7.09 7.14
N ALA A 119 9.65 -7.10 6.27
CA ALA A 119 8.43 -6.32 6.44
C ALA A 119 7.68 -6.76 7.70
N LEU A 120 7.53 -8.07 7.91
CA LEU A 120 6.88 -8.65 9.09
C LEU A 120 7.57 -8.23 10.40
N ASP A 121 8.90 -8.30 10.45
CA ASP A 121 9.68 -7.87 11.62
C ASP A 121 9.49 -6.38 11.90
N HIS A 122 9.55 -5.54 10.85
CA HIS A 122 9.34 -4.10 10.97
C HIS A 122 7.91 -3.78 11.46
N ILE A 123 6.89 -4.39 10.85
CA ILE A 123 5.47 -4.22 11.24
C ILE A 123 5.28 -4.64 12.71
N THR A 124 5.82 -5.78 13.11
CA THR A 124 5.67 -6.31 14.47
C THR A 124 6.28 -5.36 15.51
N ARG A 125 7.47 -4.82 15.25
CA ARG A 125 8.11 -3.81 16.12
C ARG A 125 7.25 -2.56 16.27
N ARG A 126 6.73 -2.01 15.16
CA ARG A 126 5.92 -0.79 15.18
C ARG A 126 4.55 -1.00 15.84
N LEU A 127 3.91 -2.15 15.61
CA LEU A 127 2.68 -2.52 16.32
C LEU A 127 2.91 -2.63 17.83
N ALA A 128 4.03 -3.22 18.26
CA ALA A 128 4.40 -3.29 19.68
C ALA A 128 4.64 -1.89 20.30
N ALA A 129 5.15 -0.95 19.51
CA ALA A 129 5.29 0.45 19.90
C ALA A 129 3.97 1.26 19.87
N GLY A 130 2.87 0.66 19.42
CA GLY A 130 1.57 1.33 19.31
C GLY A 130 1.47 2.30 18.13
N ASP A 131 2.38 2.19 17.16
CA ASP A 131 2.36 3.02 15.96
C ASP A 131 1.21 2.60 15.03
N ARG A 132 0.35 3.57 14.70
CA ARG A 132 -0.84 3.33 13.89
C ARG A 132 -0.53 3.16 12.41
N SER A 133 0.56 3.73 11.92
CA SER A 133 0.96 3.60 10.51
C SER A 133 1.30 2.15 10.14
N ALA A 134 1.70 1.33 11.12
CA ALA A 134 1.93 -0.10 10.95
C ALA A 134 0.68 -0.88 10.52
N LEU A 135 -0.52 -0.35 10.73
CA LEU A 135 -1.77 -1.00 10.29
C LEU A 135 -1.93 -0.96 8.77
N SER A 136 -1.52 0.14 8.12
CA SER A 136 -1.52 0.21 6.65
C SER A 136 -0.46 -0.74 6.07
N MET A 137 0.70 -0.84 6.71
CA MET A 137 1.72 -1.83 6.32
C MET A 137 1.24 -3.27 6.54
N LEU A 138 0.50 -3.53 7.62
CA LEU A 138 -0.10 -4.84 7.88
C LEU A 138 -1.13 -5.21 6.81
N ALA A 139 -1.93 -4.27 6.32
CA ALA A 139 -2.82 -4.50 5.19
C ALA A 139 -2.04 -4.89 3.93
N ALA A 140 -1.00 -4.12 3.58
CA ALA A 140 -0.16 -4.38 2.41
C ALA A 140 0.61 -5.70 2.51
N LEU A 141 0.91 -6.20 3.73
CA LEU A 141 1.54 -7.51 3.94
C LEU A 141 0.73 -8.65 3.30
N SER A 142 -0.60 -8.51 3.14
CA SER A 142 -1.44 -9.49 2.46
C SER A 142 -0.98 -9.82 1.02
N ARG A 143 -0.29 -8.87 0.36
CA ARG A 143 0.25 -9.01 -1.01
C ARG A 143 1.50 -9.89 -1.08
N VAL A 144 2.18 -10.12 0.04
CA VAL A 144 3.43 -10.90 0.11
C VAL A 144 3.37 -12.06 1.10
N ASP A 145 2.57 -11.97 2.16
CA ASP A 145 2.32 -13.05 3.11
C ASP A 145 0.91 -12.90 3.71
N ALA A 146 -0.08 -13.43 2.99
CA ALA A 146 -1.49 -13.35 3.39
C ALA A 146 -1.78 -14.08 4.71
N GLU A 147 -1.12 -15.21 4.98
CA GLU A 147 -1.38 -15.98 6.19
C GLU A 147 -0.89 -15.25 7.44
N LYS A 148 0.33 -14.68 7.40
CA LYS A 148 0.85 -13.88 8.52
C LYS A 148 0.10 -12.57 8.69
N CYS A 149 -0.29 -11.93 7.59
CA CYS A 149 -1.17 -10.78 7.62
C CYS A 149 -2.46 -11.09 8.39
N LEU A 150 -3.18 -12.15 8.02
CA LEU A 150 -4.44 -12.55 8.65
C LEU A 150 -4.27 -12.93 10.12
N GLU A 151 -3.21 -13.68 10.48
CA GLU A 151 -2.90 -14.07 11.86
C GLU A 151 -2.76 -12.84 12.76
N ILE A 152 -1.96 -11.86 12.33
CA ILE A 152 -1.65 -10.66 13.12
C ILE A 152 -2.85 -9.72 13.13
N ALA A 153 -3.48 -9.49 11.99
CA ALA A 153 -4.65 -8.61 11.87
C ALA A 153 -5.78 -9.09 12.76
N THR A 154 -6.09 -10.39 12.76
CA THR A 154 -7.13 -10.99 13.60
C THR A 154 -6.92 -10.61 15.07
N ARG A 155 -5.71 -10.80 15.61
CA ARG A 155 -5.39 -10.45 17.00
C ARG A 155 -5.51 -8.94 17.25
N VAL A 156 -4.94 -8.12 16.37
CA VAL A 156 -4.93 -6.65 16.52
C VAL A 156 -6.34 -6.07 16.50
N PHE A 157 -7.22 -6.56 15.63
CA PHE A 157 -8.58 -6.05 15.52
C PHE A 157 -9.46 -6.54 16.68
N ILE A 158 -9.34 -7.79 17.13
CA ILE A 158 -10.00 -8.26 18.37
C ILE A 158 -9.62 -7.37 19.55
N ASP A 159 -8.32 -7.10 19.74
CA ASP A 159 -7.86 -6.23 20.82
C ASP A 159 -8.37 -4.79 20.67
N THR A 160 -8.55 -4.31 19.44
CA THR A 160 -9.11 -2.99 19.16
C THR A 160 -10.59 -2.92 19.54
N CYS A 161 -11.39 -3.93 19.17
CA CYS A 161 -12.81 -4.03 19.52
C CYS A 161 -12.97 -4.07 21.05
N ARG A 162 -12.23 -4.94 21.73
CA ARG A 162 -12.27 -5.07 23.20
C ARG A 162 -11.92 -3.79 23.95
N LYS A 163 -11.08 -2.94 23.35
CA LYS A 163 -10.70 -1.64 23.92
C LYS A 163 -11.66 -0.51 23.54
N GLY A 164 -12.69 -0.76 22.73
CA GLY A 164 -13.62 0.25 22.22
C GLY A 164 -12.91 1.32 21.37
N GLN A 165 -11.90 0.91 20.59
CA GLN A 165 -11.05 1.83 19.82
C GLN A 165 -11.33 1.80 18.31
N LEU A 166 -12.41 1.15 17.88
CA LEU A 166 -12.72 0.97 16.47
C LEU A 166 -12.96 2.29 15.72
N ASP A 167 -13.65 3.24 16.33
CA ASP A 167 -13.87 4.58 15.74
C ASP A 167 -12.55 5.28 15.39
N LYS A 168 -11.49 5.02 16.18
CA LYS A 168 -10.15 5.59 15.95
C LYS A 168 -9.36 4.84 14.87
N ARG A 169 -9.86 3.69 14.41
CA ARG A 169 -9.20 2.78 13.47
C ARG A 169 -10.05 2.44 12.24
N TYR A 170 -11.15 3.15 12.00
CA TYR A 170 -11.96 2.99 10.79
C TYR A 170 -11.12 3.07 9.50
N ASN A 171 -10.20 4.04 9.43
CA ASN A 171 -9.28 4.21 8.30
C ASN A 171 -8.33 3.00 8.11
N SER A 172 -8.07 2.23 9.16
CA SER A 172 -7.25 1.02 9.08
C SER A 172 -8.04 -0.16 8.54
N ILE A 173 -9.36 -0.22 8.80
CA ILE A 173 -10.25 -1.23 8.22
C ILE A 173 -10.44 -0.97 6.74
N SER A 174 -10.64 0.28 6.32
CA SER A 174 -10.76 0.63 4.89
C SER A 174 -9.51 0.21 4.09
N ALA A 175 -8.32 0.51 4.61
CA ALA A 175 -7.06 0.10 3.98
C ALA A 175 -6.96 -1.43 3.87
N PHE A 176 -7.35 -2.15 4.92
CA PHE A 176 -7.35 -3.61 4.93
C PHE A 176 -8.34 -4.21 3.93
N VAL A 177 -9.54 -3.62 3.82
CA VAL A 177 -10.55 -4.01 2.82
C VAL A 177 -10.01 -3.80 1.41
N ASP A 178 -9.46 -2.63 1.11
CA ASP A 178 -8.92 -2.32 -0.22
C ASP A 178 -7.78 -3.27 -0.61
N ASP A 179 -6.80 -3.51 0.27
CA ASP A 179 -5.70 -4.43 -0.04
C ASP A 179 -6.16 -5.88 -0.18
N CYS A 180 -7.09 -6.35 0.67
CA CYS A 180 -7.63 -7.71 0.53
C CYS A 180 -8.37 -7.88 -0.80
N LEU A 181 -9.19 -6.89 -1.20
CA LEU A 181 -9.94 -6.96 -2.45
C LEU A 181 -9.05 -6.90 -3.68
N ASP A 182 -7.95 -6.16 -3.63
CA ASP A 182 -6.97 -6.09 -4.71
C ASP A 182 -6.15 -7.39 -4.86
N VAL A 183 -5.99 -8.17 -3.79
CA VAL A 183 -5.24 -9.45 -3.80
C VAL A 183 -6.15 -10.64 -4.10
N ASP A 184 -7.09 -10.89 -3.18
CA ASP A 184 -8.06 -11.97 -3.25
C ASP A 184 -9.20 -11.68 -2.27
N ARG A 185 -10.40 -11.45 -2.79
CA ARG A 185 -11.63 -11.23 -2.01
C ARG A 185 -11.84 -12.27 -0.90
N SER A 186 -11.39 -13.51 -1.10
CA SER A 186 -11.54 -14.57 -0.12
C SER A 186 -10.80 -14.25 1.19
N LEU A 187 -9.73 -13.45 1.13
CA LEU A 187 -8.98 -13.00 2.30
C LEU A 187 -9.82 -12.14 3.23
N LEU A 188 -10.65 -11.24 2.69
CA LEU A 188 -11.54 -10.40 3.49
C LEU A 188 -12.57 -11.25 4.25
N ILE A 189 -13.14 -12.26 3.58
CA ILE A 189 -14.10 -13.17 4.21
C ILE A 189 -13.42 -14.05 5.26
N ARG A 190 -12.23 -14.57 4.96
CA ARG A 190 -11.42 -15.35 5.91
C ARG A 190 -11.02 -14.52 7.13
N PHE A 191 -10.67 -13.25 6.94
CA PHE A 191 -10.36 -12.33 8.02
C PHE A 191 -11.56 -12.17 8.99
N ILE A 192 -12.75 -11.91 8.46
CA ILE A 192 -13.97 -11.78 9.26
C ILE A 192 -14.28 -13.10 9.99
N ARG A 193 -14.21 -14.24 9.29
CA ARG A 193 -14.41 -15.57 9.88
C ARG A 193 -13.41 -15.86 11.00
N ASN A 194 -12.13 -15.54 10.80
CA ASN A 194 -11.08 -15.76 11.81
C ASN A 194 -11.34 -14.94 13.08
N ILE A 195 -11.75 -13.66 12.92
CA ILE A 195 -12.15 -12.82 14.05
C ILE A 195 -13.38 -13.41 14.72
N HIS A 196 -14.42 -13.74 13.97
CA HIS A 196 -15.68 -14.25 14.51
C HIS A 196 -15.51 -15.58 15.27
N ALA A 197 -14.69 -16.49 14.74
CA ALA A 197 -14.36 -17.75 15.39
C ALA A 197 -13.62 -17.56 16.72
N ALA A 198 -12.76 -16.54 16.82
CA ALA A 198 -12.01 -16.22 18.04
C ALA A 198 -12.80 -15.34 19.02
N ASP A 199 -13.65 -14.44 18.53
CA ASP A 199 -14.46 -13.51 19.29
C ASP A 199 -15.70 -13.10 18.48
N LYS A 200 -16.86 -13.72 18.80
CA LYS A 200 -18.10 -13.55 18.02
C LYS A 200 -18.55 -12.09 17.93
N ALA A 201 -18.45 -11.35 19.04
CA ALA A 201 -18.89 -9.96 19.12
C ALA A 201 -17.98 -9.06 18.27
N ALA A 202 -16.66 -9.22 18.39
CA ALA A 202 -15.71 -8.50 17.55
C ALA A 202 -15.90 -8.83 16.05
N GLY A 203 -16.19 -10.10 15.73
CA GLY A 203 -16.44 -10.53 14.36
C GLY A 203 -17.66 -9.85 13.75
N GLN A 204 -18.77 -9.76 14.50
CA GLN A 204 -19.97 -9.05 14.09
C GLN A 204 -19.71 -7.56 13.88
N GLU A 205 -19.02 -6.92 14.82
CA GLU A 205 -18.70 -5.49 14.74
C GLU A 205 -17.81 -5.16 13.53
N ILE A 206 -16.78 -5.98 13.26
CA ILE A 206 -15.94 -5.83 12.07
C ILE A 206 -16.73 -6.07 10.79
N ALA A 207 -17.58 -7.09 10.75
CA ALA A 207 -18.42 -7.37 9.58
C ALA A 207 -19.36 -6.20 9.25
N GLU A 208 -19.94 -5.55 10.27
CA GLU A 208 -20.78 -4.37 10.09
C GLU A 208 -19.99 -3.18 9.52
N ILE A 209 -18.79 -2.91 10.05
CA ILE A 209 -17.93 -1.83 9.54
C ILE A 209 -17.51 -2.09 8.09
N VAL A 210 -17.10 -3.33 7.78
CA VAL A 210 -16.76 -3.72 6.40
C VAL A 210 -17.97 -3.53 5.49
N ARG A 211 -19.16 -3.96 5.91
CA ARG A 211 -20.40 -3.77 5.15
C ARG A 211 -20.71 -2.29 4.90
N GLU A 212 -20.57 -1.44 5.93
CA GLU A 212 -20.77 0.00 5.78
C GLU A 212 -19.77 0.59 4.76
N TYR A 213 -18.51 0.17 4.82
CA TYR A 213 -17.48 0.66 3.91
C TYR A 213 -17.75 0.25 2.46
N ILE A 214 -18.02 -1.04 2.19
CA ILE A 214 -18.29 -1.52 0.82
C ILE A 214 -19.61 -0.96 0.26
N GLY A 215 -20.57 -0.63 1.12
CA GLY A 215 -21.85 0.00 0.75
C GLY A 215 -21.74 1.45 0.31
N ARG A 216 -20.57 2.09 0.43
CA ARG A 216 -20.37 3.47 -0.02
C ARG A 216 -20.41 3.57 -1.54
N SER A 217 -20.92 4.70 -2.05
CA SER A 217 -21.12 4.90 -3.49
C SER A 217 -19.86 4.67 -4.32
N PHE A 218 -18.70 5.14 -3.85
CA PHE A 218 -17.43 4.94 -4.56
C PHE A 218 -16.96 3.48 -4.58
N MET A 219 -17.26 2.69 -3.55
CA MET A 219 -16.95 1.26 -3.53
C MET A 219 -17.87 0.49 -4.46
N ARG A 220 -19.16 0.86 -4.49
CA ARG A 220 -20.11 0.30 -5.45
C ARG A 220 -19.70 0.59 -6.90
N GLU A 221 -19.22 1.80 -7.17
CA GLU A 221 -18.67 2.18 -8.47
C GLU A 221 -17.38 1.39 -8.79
N LYS A 222 -16.47 1.23 -7.83
CA LYS A 222 -15.22 0.47 -7.97
C LYS A 222 -15.48 -1.02 -8.26
N LEU A 223 -16.43 -1.64 -7.57
CA LEU A 223 -16.69 -3.08 -7.64
C LEU A 223 -17.66 -3.46 -8.77
N GLY A 224 -18.61 -2.58 -9.11
CA GLY A 224 -19.77 -2.91 -9.91
C GLY A 224 -20.86 -3.62 -9.10
N ASP A 225 -22.12 -3.52 -9.56
CA ASP A 225 -23.29 -3.96 -8.79
C ASP A 225 -23.28 -5.47 -8.46
N GLU A 226 -22.96 -6.34 -9.43
CA GLU A 226 -22.95 -7.79 -9.21
C GLU A 226 -21.92 -8.23 -8.16
N LEU A 227 -20.71 -7.66 -8.22
CA LEU A 227 -19.64 -7.99 -7.29
C LEU A 227 -19.93 -7.41 -5.90
N HIS A 228 -20.46 -6.20 -5.84
CA HIS A 228 -20.90 -5.58 -4.59
C HIS A 228 -21.94 -6.46 -3.88
N GLU A 229 -23.01 -6.86 -4.58
CA GLU A 229 -24.07 -7.71 -4.01
C GLU A 229 -23.56 -9.08 -3.54
N SER A 230 -22.65 -9.71 -4.31
CA SER A 230 -22.02 -10.96 -3.90
C SER A 230 -21.18 -10.77 -2.63
N LEU A 231 -20.35 -9.73 -2.59
CA LEU A 231 -19.45 -9.46 -1.47
C LEU A 231 -20.23 -9.13 -0.18
N GLU A 232 -21.29 -8.32 -0.30
CA GLU A 232 -22.16 -8.00 0.84
C GLU A 232 -22.81 -9.26 1.42
N ARG A 233 -23.29 -10.17 0.55
CA ARG A 233 -23.83 -11.46 0.97
C ARG A 233 -22.77 -12.32 1.67
N ASP A 234 -21.56 -12.38 1.12
CA ASP A 234 -20.47 -13.16 1.68
C ASP A 234 -20.06 -12.64 3.07
N VAL A 235 -19.98 -11.32 3.25
CA VAL A 235 -19.70 -10.66 4.54
C VAL A 235 -20.77 -11.00 5.59
N LEU A 236 -22.05 -10.98 5.21
CA LEU A 236 -23.15 -11.37 6.12
C LEU A 236 -23.07 -12.86 6.50
N SER A 237 -22.72 -13.72 5.54
CA SER A 237 -22.60 -15.16 5.77
C SER A 237 -21.38 -15.52 6.65
N ALA A 238 -20.33 -14.70 6.65
CA ALA A 238 -19.09 -14.94 7.38
C ALA A 238 -19.28 -15.04 8.91
N CYS A 239 -20.36 -14.44 9.45
CA CYS A 239 -20.73 -14.50 10.86
C CYS A 239 -21.94 -15.40 11.14
N SER A 240 -22.42 -16.16 10.14
CA SER A 240 -23.63 -16.97 10.21
C SER A 240 -23.37 -18.48 10.31
N GLU A 241 -22.11 -18.92 10.22
CA GLU A 241 -21.73 -20.34 10.30
C GLU A 241 -21.58 -20.79 11.77
N GLU A 242 -22.65 -21.41 12.31
CA GLU A 242 -22.62 -22.45 13.35
C GLU A 242 -22.97 -23.81 12.73
#